data_AF-A0A972YX47-F1
#
_entry.id   AF-A0A972YX47-F1
#
_cell.length_a   1.000
_cell.length_b   1.000
_cell.length_c   1.000
_cell.angle_alpha   90.00
_cell.angle_beta   90.00
_cell.angle_gamma   90.00
#
_symmetry.space_group_name_H-M   'P 1'
#
loop_
_entity.id
_entity.type
_entity.pdbx_description
1 polymer ?
#
loop_
_entity_poly.entity_id
_entity_poly.type
_entity_poly.pdbx_seq_one_letter_code
_entity_poly.pdbx_strand_id
1 'polypeptide(L)'
;MNKSLLLVVPIIILLASCSSVDNACEDVTLASEQIQQCQALHKKIVNAKGDVLIRTELERRYQQDCIEIRYYRDEHQAAICGNKHKIKAVNKSADVEAQQ
;
A
#
# COMPACT_ATOMS: atom_id res chain seq x y z
N MET A 1 -11.76 -7.99 -44.73
CA MET A 1 -11.21 -7.69 -43.39
C MET A 1 -9.96 -8.52 -43.19
N ASN A 2 -8.82 -7.88 -42.94
CA ASN A 2 -7.53 -8.56 -42.80
C ASN A 2 -7.56 -9.44 -41.54
N LYS A 3 -7.40 -10.76 -41.69
CA LYS A 3 -7.49 -11.74 -40.58
C LYS A 3 -6.53 -11.44 -39.42
N SER A 4 -5.40 -10.80 -39.70
CA SER A 4 -4.47 -10.33 -38.65
C SER A 4 -5.07 -9.26 -37.72
N LEU A 5 -5.98 -8.42 -38.21
CA LEU A 5 -6.57 -7.36 -37.40
C LEU A 5 -7.52 -7.91 -36.31
N LEU A 6 -8.17 -9.05 -36.59
CA LEU A 6 -9.09 -9.70 -35.65
C LEU A 6 -8.38 -10.34 -34.46
N LEU A 7 -7.07 -10.62 -34.58
CA LEU A 7 -6.30 -11.31 -33.54
C LEU A 7 -5.57 -10.32 -32.61
N VAL A 8 -5.29 -9.10 -33.09
CA VAL A 8 -4.55 -8.06 -32.34
C VAL A 8 -5.44 -7.33 -31.32
N VAL A 9 -6.71 -7.09 -31.66
CA VAL A 9 -7.66 -6.40 -30.78
C VAL A 9 -7.85 -7.07 -29.41
N PRO A 10 -8.12 -8.39 -29.30
CA PRO A 10 -8.29 -9.03 -27.99
C PRO A 10 -7.00 -9.05 -27.16
N ILE A 11 -5.82 -9.11 -27.81
CA ILE A 11 -4.53 -9.08 -27.12
C ILE A 11 -4.30 -7.72 -26.44
N ILE A 12 -4.63 -6.62 -27.12
CA ILE A 12 -4.49 -5.27 -26.56
C ILE A 12 -5.43 -5.07 -25.36
N ILE A 13 -6.66 -5.60 -25.43
CA ILE A 13 -7.65 -5.50 -24.35
C ILE A 13 -7.18 -6.27 -23.10
N LEU A 14 -6.60 -7.45 -23.27
CA LEU A 14 -6.07 -8.26 -22.15
C LEU A 14 -4.84 -7.61 -21.49
N LEU A 15 -3.99 -6.92 -22.25
CA LEU A 15 -2.81 -6.23 -21.72
C LEU A 15 -3.18 -4.97 -20.93
N ALA A 16 -4.28 -4.30 -21.27
CA ALA A 16 -4.77 -3.11 -20.56
C ALA A 16 -5.30 -3.42 -19.15
N SER A 17 -5.75 -4.66 -18.88
CA SER A 17 -6.28 -5.04 -17.56
C SER A 17 -5.23 -5.33 -16.47
N CYS A 18 -3.94 -5.42 -16.80
CA CYS A 18 -2.88 -5.66 -15.80
C CYS A 18 -2.29 -4.39 -15.17
N SER A 19 -2.64 -3.19 -15.66
CA SER A 19 -2.03 -1.93 -15.20
C SER A 19 -2.89 -1.11 -14.23
N SER A 20 -4.11 -1.54 -13.90
CA SER A 20 -4.97 -0.78 -12.97
C SER A 20 -4.54 -0.99 -11.52
N VAL A 21 -3.84 -0.01 -10.96
CA VAL A 21 -3.46 0.03 -9.54
C VAL A 21 -4.45 0.93 -8.77
N ASP A 22 -5.71 0.49 -8.63
CA ASP A 22 -6.78 1.31 -8.01
C ASP A 22 -6.45 1.72 -6.55
N ASN A 23 -5.65 0.91 -5.85
CA ASN A 23 -5.26 1.13 -4.46
C ASN A 23 -3.75 1.25 -4.26
N ALA A 24 -3.08 2.10 -5.05
CA ALA A 24 -1.65 2.40 -4.90
C ALA A 24 -1.26 3.08 -3.57
N CYS A 25 -2.23 3.45 -2.73
CA CYS A 25 -2.01 4.09 -1.43
C CYS A 25 -2.64 3.25 -0.33
N GLU A 26 -1.89 3.04 0.75
CA GLU A 26 -2.40 2.38 1.94
C GLU A 26 -3.56 3.18 2.56
N ASP A 27 -4.53 2.44 3.11
CA ASP A 27 -5.59 3.02 3.91
C ASP A 27 -4.99 3.52 5.24
N VAL A 28 -5.24 4.79 5.57
CA VAL A 28 -4.77 5.43 6.80
C VAL A 28 -5.25 4.67 8.04
N THR A 29 -6.46 4.10 7.99
CA THR A 29 -7.04 3.31 9.08
C THR A 29 -6.22 2.04 9.30
N LEU A 30 -5.98 1.28 8.23
CA LEU A 30 -5.19 0.06 8.27
C LEU A 30 -3.76 0.32 8.75
N ALA A 31 -3.12 1.37 8.22
CA ALA A 31 -1.78 1.78 8.64
C ALA A 31 -1.74 2.12 10.14
N SER A 32 -2.75 2.82 10.64
CA SER A 32 -2.85 3.20 12.05
C SER A 32 -3.03 1.99 12.97
N GLU A 33 -3.85 1.01 12.56
CA GLU A 33 -4.05 -0.25 13.29
C GLU A 33 -2.74 -1.05 13.37
N GLN A 34 -2.02 -1.16 12.25
CA GLN A 34 -0.71 -1.83 12.22
C GLN A 34 0.31 -1.17 13.15
N ILE A 35 0.34 0.17 13.18
CA ILE A 35 1.22 0.92 14.11
C ILE A 35 0.85 0.63 15.57
N GLN A 36 -0.44 0.60 15.90
CA GLN A 36 -0.90 0.27 17.26
C GLN A 36 -0.50 -1.14 17.67
N GLN A 37 -0.63 -2.12 16.77
CA GLN A 37 -0.19 -3.50 17.00
C GLN A 37 1.33 -3.57 17.24
N CYS A 38 2.12 -2.85 16.45
CA CYS A 38 3.57 -2.76 16.61
C CYS A 38 3.98 -2.12 17.94
N GLN A 39 3.27 -1.07 18.37
CA GLN A 39 3.49 -0.46 19.70
C GLN A 39 3.15 -1.43 20.84
N ALA A 40 2.06 -2.18 20.72
CA ALA A 40 1.69 -3.19 21.71
C ALA A 40 2.73 -4.32 21.78
N LEU A 41 3.24 -4.77 20.63
CA LEU A 41 4.29 -5.78 20.55
C LEU A 41 5.60 -5.29 21.18
N HIS A 42 5.99 -4.05 20.89
CA HIS A 42 7.18 -3.44 21.49
C HIS A 42 7.09 -3.35 23.02
N LYS A 43 5.91 -2.99 23.57
CA LYS A 43 5.68 -3.03 25.02
C LYS A 43 5.88 -4.43 25.60
N LYS A 44 5.46 -5.48 24.90
CA LYS A 44 5.68 -6.87 25.35
C LYS A 44 7.17 -7.22 25.40
N ILE A 45 7.97 -6.80 24.40
CA ILE A 45 9.42 -6.97 24.41
C ILE A 45 10.05 -6.31 25.64
N VAL A 46 9.68 -5.06 25.92
CA VAL A 46 10.19 -4.29 27.07
C VAL A 46 9.81 -4.95 28.40
N ASN A 47 8.65 -5.59 28.47
CA ASN A 47 8.15 -6.26 29.68
C ASN A 47 8.69 -7.69 29.86
N ALA A 48 9.18 -8.34 28.80
CA ALA A 48 9.76 -9.70 28.84
C ALA A 48 11.18 -9.75 29.46
N LYS A 49 11.50 -8.84 30.38
CA LYS A 49 12.81 -8.79 31.04
C LYS A 49 13.04 -10.05 31.87
N GLY A 50 14.13 -10.74 31.59
CA GLY A 50 14.54 -11.96 32.32
C GLY A 50 14.22 -13.26 31.61
N ASP A 51 13.32 -13.25 30.61
CA ASP A 51 13.00 -14.44 29.82
C ASP A 51 13.58 -14.30 28.40
N VAL A 52 14.83 -14.75 28.24
CA VAL A 52 15.62 -14.55 27.01
C VAL A 52 14.95 -15.19 25.79
N LEU A 53 14.37 -16.38 25.95
CA LEU A 53 13.74 -17.12 24.85
C LEU A 53 12.50 -16.37 24.35
N ILE A 54 11.64 -15.94 25.28
CA ILE A 54 10.42 -15.18 24.94
C ILE A 54 10.79 -13.84 24.31
N ARG A 55 11.76 -13.11 24.87
CA ARG A 55 12.18 -11.82 24.33
C ARG A 55 12.71 -11.96 22.92
N THR A 56 13.54 -12.96 22.65
CA THR A 56 14.14 -13.20 21.33
C THR A 56 13.07 -13.47 20.27
N GLU A 57 12.05 -14.28 20.60
CA GLU A 57 10.95 -14.54 19.68
C GLU A 57 10.07 -13.30 19.45
N LEU A 58 9.82 -12.50 20.48
CA LEU A 58 9.07 -11.24 20.33
C LEU A 58 9.84 -10.22 19.47
N GLU A 59 11.17 -10.11 19.64
CA GLU A 59 12.04 -9.27 18.81
C GLU A 59 12.03 -9.73 17.36
N ARG A 60 12.12 -11.04 17.11
CA ARG A 60 12.01 -11.62 15.76
C ARG A 60 10.66 -11.27 15.10
N ARG A 61 9.56 -11.37 15.84
CA ARG A 61 8.23 -10.97 15.34
C ARG A 61 8.15 -9.47 15.06
N TYR A 62 8.69 -8.64 15.94
CA TYR A 62 8.70 -7.19 15.71
C TYR A 62 9.49 -6.82 14.46
N GLN A 63 10.62 -7.47 14.23
CA GLN A 63 11.41 -7.24 13.02
C GLN A 63 10.62 -7.58 11.75
N GLN A 64 9.99 -8.75 11.70
CA GLN A 64 9.21 -9.18 10.54
C GLN A 64 7.95 -8.33 10.34
N ASP A 65 7.15 -8.17 11.40
CA ASP A 65 5.81 -7.60 11.29
C ASP A 65 5.83 -6.06 11.20
N CYS A 66 6.85 -5.41 11.76
CA CYS A 66 6.86 -3.95 11.93
C CYS A 66 7.98 -3.24 11.17
N ILE A 67 9.14 -3.87 10.96
CA ILE A 67 10.29 -3.22 10.34
C ILE A 67 10.39 -3.61 8.87
N GLU A 68 10.57 -4.90 8.57
CA GLU A 68 10.82 -5.39 7.20
C GLU A 68 9.66 -5.10 6.27
N ILE A 69 8.42 -5.29 6.75
CA ILE A 69 7.20 -5.03 5.98
C ILE A 69 7.00 -3.55 5.63
N ARG A 70 7.43 -2.63 6.52
CA ARG A 70 7.18 -1.19 6.36
C ARG A 70 8.33 -0.42 5.74
N TYR A 71 9.57 -0.90 5.91
CA TYR A 71 10.78 -0.24 5.41
C TYR A 71 10.65 0.19 3.95
N TYR A 72 10.29 -0.73 3.05
CA TYR A 72 10.11 -0.41 1.63
C TYR A 72 8.80 0.32 1.34
N ARG A 73 7.74 0.01 2.08
CA ARG A 73 6.41 0.57 1.80
C ARG A 73 6.35 2.06 2.09
N ASP A 74 6.81 2.47 3.26
CA ASP A 74 6.72 3.86 3.71
C ASP A 74 7.59 4.80 2.82
N GLU A 75 8.74 4.34 2.34
CA GLU A 75 9.62 5.09 1.43
C GLU A 75 8.95 5.40 0.08
N HIS A 76 8.25 4.42 -0.50
CA HIS A 76 7.59 4.60 -1.80
C HIS A 76 6.24 5.31 -1.68
N GLN A 77 5.57 5.21 -0.53
CA GLN A 77 4.23 5.77 -0.35
C GLN A 77 4.20 7.29 -0.46
N ALA A 78 5.23 7.99 0.03
CA ALA A 78 5.30 9.45 -0.08
C ALA A 78 5.37 9.92 -1.55
N ALA A 79 6.15 9.23 -2.37
CA ALA A 79 6.30 9.53 -3.80
C ALA A 79 5.03 9.25 -4.60
N ILE A 80 4.25 8.23 -4.23
CA ILE A 80 3.05 7.79 -4.94
C ILE A 80 1.79 8.53 -4.45
N CYS A 81 1.70 8.82 -3.15
CA CYS A 81 0.47 9.27 -2.49
C CYS A 81 0.51 10.72 -1.98
N GLY A 82 1.68 11.38 -1.97
CA GLY A 82 1.87 12.69 -1.36
C GLY A 82 0.97 13.82 -1.90
N ASN A 83 0.40 13.67 -3.10
CA ASN A 83 -0.52 14.64 -3.69
C ASN A 83 -1.90 14.05 -4.08
N LYS A 84 -2.20 12.80 -3.74
CA LYS A 84 -3.41 12.09 -4.24
C LYS A 84 -4.71 12.84 -3.93
N HIS A 85 -4.80 13.46 -2.75
CA HIS A 85 -5.96 14.30 -2.39
C HIS A 85 -6.10 15.55 -3.26
N LYS A 86 -4.98 16.19 -3.62
CA LYS A 86 -4.96 17.36 -4.51
C LYS A 86 -5.37 16.97 -5.93
N ILE A 87 -4.85 15.86 -6.44
CA ILE A 87 -5.20 15.33 -7.77
C ILE A 87 -6.70 14.99 -7.82
N LYS A 88 -7.25 14.31 -6.80
CA LYS A 88 -8.68 14.01 -6.73
C LYS A 88 -9.56 15.26 -6.73
N ALA A 89 -9.12 16.31 -6.02
CA ALA A 89 -9.85 17.58 -5.99
C ALA A 89 -9.86 18.26 -7.37
N VAL A 90 -8.71 18.26 -8.06
CA VAL A 90 -8.57 18.81 -9.42
C VAL A 90 -9.40 18.03 -10.44
N ASN A 91 -9.40 16.70 -10.38
CA ASN A 91 -10.22 15.89 -11.28
C ASN A 91 -11.70 16.16 -11.07
N LYS A 92 -12.14 16.27 -9.80
CA LYS A 92 -13.54 16.58 -9.49
C LYS A 92 -13.95 17.96 -10.00
N SER A 93 -13.09 18.98 -9.91
CA SER A 93 -13.39 20.29 -10.48
C SER A 93 -13.43 20.24 -12.01
N ALA A 94 -12.51 19.52 -12.66
CA ALA A 94 -12.48 19.36 -14.11
C ALA A 94 -13.73 18.63 -14.63
N ASP A 95 -14.22 17.62 -13.92
CA ASP A 95 -15.46 16.90 -14.28
C ASP A 95 -16.70 17.80 -14.18
N VAL A 96 -16.73 18.68 -13.17
CA VAL A 96 -17.81 19.67 -12.99
C VAL A 96 -17.76 20.74 -14.10
N GLU A 97 -16.57 21.21 -14.46
CA GLU A 97 -16.35 22.16 -15.56
C GLU A 97 -16.69 21.55 -16.93
N ALA A 98 -16.41 20.26 -17.14
CA ALA A 98 -16.73 19.56 -18.39
C ALA A 98 -18.24 19.27 -18.57
N GLN A 99 -19.03 19.38 -17.51
CA GLN A 99 -20.49 19.20 -17.52
C GLN A 99 -21.26 20.53 -17.62
N GLN A 100 -20.57 21.68 -17.57
CA GLN A 100 -21.10 23.03 -17.82
C GLN A 100 -20.99 23.42 -19.30
#